data_AF-X0TJE7-F1
#
_entry.id   AF-X0TJE7-F1
#
_cell.length_a   1.000
_cell.length_b   1.000
_cell.length_c   1.000
_cell.angle_alpha   90.00
_cell.angle_beta   90.00
_cell.angle_gamma   90.00
#
_symmetry.space_group_name_H-M   'P 1'
#
loop_
_entity.id
_entity.type
_entity.pdbx_description
1 polymer ?
#
loop_
_entity_poly.entity_id
_entity_poly.type
_entity_poly.pdbx_seq_one_letter_code
_entity_poly.pdbx_strand_id
1 'polypeptide(L)'
;MTLPFRPPLEPMLAKLADAIPTGDSWIFEPKWDGFRALVFKDGDTITIQSRDLKPLNRYFPELEEPLRAALPERCILDGEIVIATGGVLDFDALLLRIHPAASRVALLAKGTPSSFVAWDLLALGDEDLRTRPLYERREMLEKVLGEARPPIHLTPMTTDPKTAEDWFGRFEGAGLDGV
;
A
#
# COMPACT_ATOMS: atom_id res chain seq x y z
N MET A 1 2.79 -20.69 5.74
CA MET A 1 1.72 -19.99 5.03
C MET A 1 0.41 -20.74 5.13
N THR A 2 -0.34 -20.42 6.20
CA THR A 2 -1.71 -20.88 6.46
C THR A 2 -2.79 -19.90 5.98
N LEU A 3 -2.37 -18.82 5.30
CA LEU A 3 -3.25 -17.86 4.65
C LEU A 3 -4.17 -18.53 3.61
N PRO A 4 -5.37 -17.99 3.37
CA PRO A 4 -6.35 -18.55 2.43
C PRO A 4 -5.83 -18.61 0.98
N PHE A 5 -4.86 -17.78 0.64
CA PHE A 5 -4.10 -17.85 -0.61
C PHE A 5 -2.66 -17.38 -0.37
N ARG A 6 -1.78 -17.69 -1.33
CA ARG A 6 -0.32 -17.49 -1.19
C ARG A 6 0.21 -16.61 -2.32
N PRO A 7 1.35 -15.92 -2.12
CA PRO A 7 2.08 -15.34 -3.23
C PRO A 7 2.62 -16.45 -4.17
N PRO A 8 2.78 -16.18 -5.47
CA PRO A 8 2.46 -14.91 -6.11
C PRO A 8 0.94 -14.73 -6.33
N LEU A 9 0.44 -13.50 -6.12
CA LEU A 9 -0.94 -13.10 -6.42
C LEU A 9 -0.97 -11.94 -7.41
N GLU A 10 -1.75 -12.08 -8.48
CA GLU A 10 -1.99 -10.98 -9.42
C GLU A 10 -2.90 -9.91 -8.80
N PRO A 11 -2.47 -8.63 -8.77
CA PRO A 11 -3.28 -7.55 -8.23
C PRO A 11 -4.43 -7.17 -9.16
N MET A 12 -5.52 -6.64 -8.58
CA MET A 12 -6.57 -5.94 -9.34
C MET A 12 -5.98 -4.70 -10.02
N LEU A 13 -6.23 -4.51 -11.33
CA LEU A 13 -5.70 -3.39 -12.09
C LEU A 13 -6.75 -2.28 -12.27
N ALA A 14 -6.26 -1.03 -12.33
CA ALA A 14 -7.08 0.12 -12.66
C ALA A 14 -7.24 0.26 -14.19
N LYS A 15 -8.37 0.85 -14.60
CA LYS A 15 -8.61 1.30 -15.97
C LYS A 15 -8.54 2.82 -15.99
N LEU A 16 -7.81 3.39 -16.94
CA LEU A 16 -7.74 4.84 -17.12
C LEU A 16 -9.14 5.40 -17.43
N ALA A 17 -9.46 6.54 -16.80
CA ALA A 17 -10.66 7.31 -17.05
C ALA A 17 -10.27 8.79 -17.24
N ASP A 18 -10.96 9.47 -18.16
CA ASP A 18 -10.66 10.87 -18.50
C ASP A 18 -11.24 11.88 -17.51
N ALA A 19 -12.09 11.42 -16.58
CA ALA A 19 -12.74 12.24 -15.57
C ALA A 19 -13.05 11.41 -14.32
N ILE A 20 -13.19 12.10 -13.18
CA ILE A 20 -13.65 11.51 -11.94
C ILE A 20 -15.06 10.93 -12.16
N PRO A 21 -15.28 9.64 -11.90
CA PRO A 21 -16.55 9.01 -12.18
C PRO A 21 -17.66 9.54 -11.26
N THR A 22 -18.88 9.55 -11.79
CA THR A 22 -20.07 10.03 -11.08
C THR A 22 -20.95 8.86 -10.63
N GLY A 23 -21.74 9.07 -9.58
CA GLY A 23 -22.68 8.10 -9.01
C GLY A 23 -22.39 7.78 -7.55
N ASP A 24 -23.40 7.25 -6.86
CA ASP A 24 -23.41 7.13 -5.39
C ASP A 24 -22.63 5.92 -4.85
N SER A 25 -22.02 5.12 -5.73
CA SER A 25 -21.32 3.87 -5.37
C SER A 25 -19.79 3.97 -5.45
N TRP A 26 -19.26 5.17 -5.69
CA TRP A 26 -17.82 5.39 -5.79
C TRP A 26 -17.21 5.73 -4.44
N ILE A 27 -16.01 5.20 -4.23
CA ILE A 27 -15.08 5.68 -3.22
C ILE A 27 -13.85 6.21 -3.96
N PHE A 28 -13.23 7.23 -3.39
CA PHE A 28 -12.10 7.94 -3.97
C PHE A 28 -10.95 7.91 -2.96
N GLU A 29 -9.74 7.64 -3.45
CA GLU A 29 -8.51 7.56 -2.65
C GLU A 29 -7.39 8.20 -3.46
N PRO A 30 -6.40 8.87 -2.87
CA PRO A 30 -5.29 9.42 -3.65
C PRO A 30 -4.50 8.31 -4.35
N LYS A 31 -4.11 8.55 -5.60
CA LYS A 31 -3.20 7.66 -6.32
C LYS A 31 -1.76 7.94 -5.87
N TRP A 32 -1.28 7.14 -4.92
CA TRP A 32 0.10 7.15 -4.43
C TRP A 32 1.10 6.83 -5.55
N ASP A 33 2.15 7.66 -5.69
CA ASP A 33 3.27 7.40 -6.59
C ASP A 33 4.37 6.64 -5.85
N GLY A 34 4.50 5.34 -6.14
CA GLY A 34 5.49 4.49 -5.51
C GLY A 34 5.61 3.10 -6.13
N PHE A 35 5.92 2.10 -5.31
CA PHE A 35 5.84 0.70 -5.72
C PHE A 35 4.68 -0.02 -5.04
N ARG A 36 3.67 -0.40 -5.84
CA ARG A 36 2.61 -1.30 -5.37
C ARG A 36 3.18 -2.58 -4.77
N ALA A 37 2.73 -2.87 -3.56
CA ALA A 37 3.19 -3.97 -2.74
C ALA A 37 2.01 -4.70 -2.08
N LEU A 38 1.93 -6.01 -2.31
CA LEU A 38 1.08 -6.89 -1.53
C LEU A 38 1.87 -7.41 -0.34
N VAL A 39 1.34 -7.21 0.86
CA VAL A 39 1.91 -7.69 2.11
C VAL A 39 1.15 -8.90 2.59
N PHE A 40 1.84 -10.04 2.68
CA PHE A 40 1.32 -11.28 3.25
C PHE A 40 1.96 -11.47 4.63
N LYS A 41 1.14 -11.49 5.68
CA LYS A 41 1.57 -11.79 7.05
C LYS A 41 1.00 -13.13 7.49
N ASP A 42 1.86 -14.05 7.93
CA ASP A 42 1.49 -15.33 8.53
C ASP A 42 2.34 -15.56 9.79
N GLY A 43 1.80 -15.20 10.95
CA GLY A 43 2.51 -15.12 12.22
C GLY A 43 3.67 -14.13 12.12
N ASP A 44 4.88 -14.68 12.27
CA ASP A 44 6.15 -13.96 12.16
C ASP A 44 6.71 -13.91 10.72
N THR A 45 6.00 -14.43 9.73
CA THR A 45 6.49 -14.37 8.35
C THR A 45 5.86 -13.18 7.63
N ILE A 46 6.68 -12.25 7.16
CA ILE A 46 6.28 -11.16 6.27
C ILE A 46 6.81 -11.46 4.86
N THR A 47 5.93 -11.47 3.87
CA THR A 47 6.30 -11.47 2.45
C THR A 47 5.72 -10.24 1.79
N ILE A 48 6.58 -9.51 1.08
CA ILE A 48 6.21 -8.32 0.32
C ILE A 48 6.42 -8.64 -1.15
N GLN A 49 5.38 -8.48 -1.96
CA GLN A 49 5.39 -8.81 -3.38
C GLN A 49 5.06 -7.56 -4.20
N SER A 50 5.81 -7.31 -5.27
CA SER A 50 5.50 -6.24 -6.22
C SER A 50 4.28 -6.56 -7.09
N ARG A 51 3.81 -5.55 -7.81
CA ARG A 51 2.86 -5.69 -8.93
C ARG A 51 3.26 -6.81 -9.91
N ASP A 52 4.53 -6.90 -10.27
CA ASP A 52 5.05 -7.88 -11.24
C ASP A 52 5.47 -9.21 -10.59
N LEU A 53 4.86 -9.54 -9.44
CA LEU A 53 5.01 -10.81 -8.74
C LEU A 53 6.43 -11.07 -8.19
N LYS A 54 7.26 -10.03 -8.06
CA LYS A 54 8.64 -10.15 -7.55
C LYS A 54 8.70 -9.90 -6.05
N PRO A 55 9.58 -10.60 -5.31
CA PRO A 55 9.77 -10.32 -3.89
C PRO A 55 10.44 -8.96 -3.68
N LEU A 56 9.93 -8.19 -2.72
CA LEU A 56 10.41 -6.85 -2.38
C LEU A 56 11.14 -6.77 -1.03
N ASN A 57 10.98 -7.76 -0.14
CA ASN A 57 11.58 -7.80 1.21
C ASN A 57 13.03 -7.29 1.27
N ARG A 58 13.91 -7.85 0.41
CA ARG A 58 15.35 -7.51 0.40
C ARG A 58 15.65 -6.05 0.10
N TYR A 59 14.73 -5.32 -0.55
CA TYR A 59 14.88 -3.93 -0.97
C TYR A 59 14.31 -2.94 0.05
N PHE A 60 13.40 -3.41 0.91
CA PHE A 60 12.73 -2.63 1.95
C PHE A 60 12.81 -3.34 3.31
N PRO A 61 14.01 -3.73 3.78
CA PRO A 61 14.16 -4.48 5.02
C PRO A 61 13.63 -3.72 6.25
N GLU A 62 13.58 -2.38 6.18
CA GLU A 62 13.06 -1.54 7.25
C GLU A 62 11.55 -1.68 7.50
N LEU A 63 10.79 -2.25 6.55
CA LEU A 63 9.35 -2.42 6.68
C LEU A 63 8.95 -3.71 7.40
N GLU A 64 9.83 -4.71 7.48
CA GLU A 64 9.45 -6.04 8.02
C GLU A 64 8.99 -5.98 9.48
N GLU A 65 9.77 -5.33 10.36
CA GLU A 65 9.40 -5.22 11.78
C GLU A 65 8.17 -4.33 12.02
N PRO A 66 8.05 -3.12 11.42
CA PRO A 66 6.82 -2.35 11.52
C PRO A 66 5.57 -3.08 11.04
N LEU A 67 5.65 -3.79 9.91
CA LEU A 67 4.53 -4.60 9.41
C LEU A 67 4.22 -5.76 10.36
N ARG A 68 5.24 -6.44 10.89
CA ARG A 68 5.07 -7.51 11.88
C ARG A 68 4.34 -7.01 13.13
N ALA A 69 4.74 -5.85 13.64
CA ALA A 69 4.22 -5.28 14.87
C ALA A 69 2.82 -4.66 14.71
N ALA A 70 2.56 -3.99 13.59
CA ALA A 70 1.32 -3.25 13.39
C ALA A 70 0.14 -4.13 12.94
N LEU A 71 0.42 -5.27 12.28
CA LEU A 71 -0.62 -6.05 11.61
C LEU A 71 -1.10 -7.26 12.45
N PRO A 72 -2.36 -7.71 12.26
CA PRO A 72 -2.89 -8.93 12.84
C PRO A 72 -2.02 -10.15 12.54
N GLU A 73 -2.13 -11.22 13.33
CA GLU A 73 -1.31 -12.43 13.17
C GLU A 73 -1.33 -12.98 11.74
N ARG A 74 -2.49 -12.96 11.07
CA ARG A 74 -2.64 -13.41 9.70
C ARG A 74 -3.50 -12.44 8.90
N CYS A 75 -2.93 -11.82 7.87
CA CYS A 75 -3.66 -10.94 6.96
C CYS A 75 -2.94 -10.77 5.62
N ILE A 76 -3.67 -10.29 4.61
CA ILE A 76 -3.11 -9.87 3.32
C ILE A 76 -3.58 -8.47 3.00
N LEU A 77 -2.65 -7.55 2.79
CA LEU A 77 -2.91 -6.15 2.42
C LEU A 77 -2.44 -5.87 1.00
N ASP A 78 -3.11 -4.91 0.35
CA ASP A 78 -2.69 -4.28 -0.89
C ASP A 78 -2.47 -2.78 -0.63
N GLY A 79 -1.36 -2.25 -1.14
CA GLY A 79 -0.91 -0.90 -0.81
C GLY A 79 0.30 -0.45 -1.63
N GLU A 80 0.80 0.74 -1.33
CA GLU A 80 1.98 1.35 -1.95
C GLU A 80 3.13 1.41 -0.96
N ILE A 81 4.35 1.12 -1.43
CA ILE A 81 5.57 1.55 -0.75
C ILE A 81 5.97 2.91 -1.29
N VAL A 82 6.11 3.89 -0.40
CA VAL A 82 6.46 5.27 -0.72
C VAL A 82 7.70 5.72 0.05
N ILE A 83 8.45 6.68 -0.49
CA ILE A 83 9.45 7.46 0.26
C ILE A 83 9.01 8.91 0.18
N ALA A 84 9.12 9.63 1.29
CA ALA A 84 8.87 11.07 1.32
C ALA A 84 10.13 11.82 1.74
N THR A 85 10.52 12.83 0.96
CA THR A 85 11.67 13.71 1.23
C THR A 85 11.17 15.15 1.24
N GLY A 86 11.40 15.89 2.33
CA GLY A 86 10.96 17.27 2.42
C GLY A 86 9.44 17.47 2.39
N GLY A 87 8.66 16.43 2.70
CA GLY A 87 7.19 16.49 2.73
C GLY A 87 6.50 16.16 1.41
N VAL A 88 7.23 15.77 0.37
CA VAL A 88 6.70 15.29 -0.92
C VAL A 88 7.14 13.86 -1.20
N LEU A 89 6.38 13.10 -1.99
CA LEU A 89 6.82 11.76 -2.39
C LEU A 89 8.04 11.86 -3.32
N ASP A 90 8.96 10.93 -3.15
CA ASP A 90 10.27 10.89 -3.80
C ASP A 90 10.43 9.56 -4.52
N PHE A 91 9.91 9.50 -5.75
CA PHE A 91 9.95 8.32 -6.60
C PHE A 91 11.39 7.97 -7.03
N ASP A 92 12.24 8.98 -7.24
CA ASP A 92 13.65 8.76 -7.57
C ASP A 92 14.38 8.03 -6.44
N ALA A 93 14.11 8.38 -5.18
CA ALA A 93 14.65 7.67 -4.03
C ALA A 93 14.18 6.20 -3.95
N LEU A 94 12.94 5.90 -4.36
CA LEU A 94 12.44 4.52 -4.46
C LEU A 94 13.19 3.72 -5.52
N LEU A 95 13.43 4.30 -6.69
CA LEU A 95 14.19 3.64 -7.77
C LEU A 95 15.60 3.25 -7.30
N LEU A 96 16.24 4.07 -6.47
CA LEU A 96 17.55 3.78 -5.89
C LEU A 96 17.55 2.57 -4.93
N ARG A 97 16.38 2.13 -4.42
CA ARG A 97 16.27 0.95 -3.55
C ARG A 97 16.44 -0.37 -4.28
N ILE A 98 16.15 -0.43 -5.58
CA ILE A 98 16.29 -1.65 -6.38
C ILE A 98 17.76 -1.84 -6.79
N HIS A 99 18.60 -2.08 -5.78
CA HIS A 99 20.04 -2.19 -5.94
C HIS A 99 20.53 -3.64 -5.73
N PRO A 100 21.54 -4.13 -6.49
CA PRO A 100 22.08 -5.48 -6.29
C PRO A 100 22.76 -5.69 -4.94
N ALA A 101 23.50 -4.68 -4.45
CA ALA A 101 24.23 -4.76 -3.18
C ALA A 101 23.32 -4.48 -1.97
N ALA A 102 23.13 -5.48 -1.11
CA ALA A 102 22.34 -5.37 0.13
C ALA A 102 22.87 -4.30 1.10
N SER A 103 24.18 -4.06 1.14
CA SER A 103 24.78 -3.00 1.95
C SER A 103 24.34 -1.60 1.52
N ARG A 104 24.18 -1.38 0.20
CA ARG A 104 23.67 -0.11 -0.34
C ARG A 104 22.20 0.07 0.01
N VAL A 105 21.39 -0.99 -0.11
CA VAL A 105 19.98 -0.98 0.31
C VAL A 105 19.88 -0.64 1.79
N ALA A 106 20.63 -1.32 2.66
CA ALA A 106 20.61 -1.09 4.10
C ALA A 106 21.08 0.33 4.49
N LEU A 107 22.01 0.91 3.73
CA LEU A 107 22.41 2.31 3.91
C LEU A 107 21.26 3.27 3.56
N LEU A 108 20.62 3.08 2.41
CA LEU A 108 19.49 3.91 1.97
C LEU A 108 18.28 3.74 2.91
N ALA A 109 18.00 2.52 3.38
CA ALA A 109 16.99 2.19 4.40
C ALA A 109 17.08 3.06 5.65
N LYS A 110 18.29 3.39 6.07
CA LYS A 110 18.52 4.22 7.25
C LYS A 110 18.45 5.71 6.95
N GLY A 111 18.84 6.14 5.76
CA GLY A 111 18.91 7.55 5.37
C GLY A 111 17.58 8.12 4.89
N THR A 112 16.83 7.35 4.10
CA THR A 112 15.55 7.74 3.49
C THR A 112 14.53 6.60 3.65
N PRO A 113 14.08 6.31 4.88
CA PRO A 113 13.22 5.15 5.16
C PRO A 113 11.91 5.23 4.37
N SER A 114 11.46 4.05 3.90
CA SER A 114 10.18 3.93 3.22
C SER A 114 9.00 3.83 4.19
N SER A 115 7.80 4.07 3.68
CA SER A 115 6.52 3.85 4.34
C SER A 115 5.62 2.96 3.49
N PHE A 116 4.66 2.30 4.13
CA PHE A 116 3.64 1.50 3.47
C PHE A 116 2.27 2.14 3.67
N VAL A 117 1.57 2.41 2.57
CA VAL A 117 0.21 2.98 2.58
C VAL A 117 -0.76 1.95 2.05
N ALA A 118 -1.59 1.38 2.92
CA ALA A 118 -2.58 0.38 2.56
C ALA A 118 -3.88 1.01 2.03
N TRP A 119 -4.48 0.36 1.03
CA TRP A 119 -5.81 0.72 0.51
C TRP A 119 -6.79 -0.46 0.45
N ASP A 120 -6.32 -1.71 0.50
CA ASP A 120 -7.22 -2.88 0.53
C ASP A 120 -6.78 -3.94 1.54
N LEU A 121 -7.76 -4.69 2.05
CA LEU A 121 -7.60 -5.88 2.88
C LEU A 121 -8.16 -7.08 2.13
N LEU A 122 -7.26 -7.95 1.65
CA LEU A 122 -7.62 -9.09 0.81
C LEU A 122 -7.91 -10.36 1.60
N ALA A 123 -7.35 -10.48 2.81
CA ALA A 123 -7.60 -11.58 3.72
C ALA A 123 -7.38 -11.19 5.19
N LEU A 124 -8.13 -11.83 6.09
CA LEU A 124 -7.96 -11.70 7.54
C LEU A 124 -8.20 -13.05 8.21
N GLY A 125 -7.21 -13.57 8.93
CA GLY A 125 -7.26 -14.93 9.48
C GLY A 125 -7.37 -15.97 8.36
N ASP A 126 -8.43 -16.78 8.42
CA ASP A 126 -8.74 -17.82 7.42
C ASP A 126 -9.68 -17.32 6.31
N GLU A 127 -10.10 -16.05 6.37
CA GLU A 127 -11.11 -15.52 5.48
C GLU A 127 -10.50 -14.88 4.22
N ASP A 128 -10.94 -15.33 3.04
CA ASP A 128 -10.70 -14.67 1.75
C ASP A 128 -11.75 -13.59 1.51
N LEU A 129 -11.33 -12.33 1.51
CA LEU A 129 -12.23 -11.18 1.42
C LEU A 129 -12.45 -10.72 -0.03
N ARG A 130 -11.74 -11.28 -1.02
CA ARG A 130 -11.77 -10.78 -2.41
C ARG A 130 -13.15 -10.87 -3.08
N THR A 131 -14.01 -11.75 -2.59
CA THR A 131 -15.40 -11.90 -3.05
C THR A 131 -16.37 -10.92 -2.39
N ARG A 132 -15.95 -10.23 -1.32
CA ARG A 132 -16.76 -9.23 -0.62
C ARG A 132 -16.73 -7.88 -1.34
N PRO A 133 -17.79 -7.07 -1.23
CA PRO A 133 -17.80 -5.70 -1.70
C PRO A 133 -16.66 -4.85 -1.11
N LEU A 134 -16.14 -3.90 -1.90
CA LEU A 134 -15.02 -3.03 -1.51
C LEU A 134 -15.30 -2.25 -0.22
N TYR A 135 -16.52 -1.74 -0.01
CA TYR A 135 -16.86 -0.99 1.20
C TYR A 135 -16.73 -1.85 2.47
N GLU A 136 -17.09 -3.14 2.42
CA GLU A 136 -16.91 -4.05 3.57
C GLU A 136 -15.42 -4.27 3.85
N ARG A 137 -14.61 -4.48 2.80
CA ARG A 137 -13.16 -4.65 2.95
C ARG A 137 -12.50 -3.39 3.52
N ARG A 138 -12.97 -2.21 3.10
CA ARG A 138 -12.51 -0.91 3.59
C ARG A 138 -12.83 -0.73 5.08
N GLU A 139 -14.04 -1.02 5.51
CA GLU A 139 -14.41 -0.96 6.94
C GLU A 139 -13.56 -1.91 7.80
N MET A 140 -13.25 -3.11 7.27
CA MET A 140 -12.37 -4.06 7.95
C MET A 140 -10.92 -3.56 7.99
N LEU A 141 -10.43 -2.97 6.90
CA LEU A 141 -9.10 -2.37 6.82
C LEU A 141 -8.94 -1.22 7.84
N GLU A 142 -9.95 -0.37 7.97
CA GLU A 142 -9.99 0.72 8.97
C GLU A 142 -9.89 0.19 10.41
N LYS A 143 -10.56 -0.93 10.70
CA LYS A 143 -10.45 -1.58 12.02
C LYS A 143 -9.06 -2.18 12.24
N VAL A 144 -8.49 -2.80 11.20
CA VAL A 144 -7.15 -3.41 11.26
C VAL A 144 -6.06 -2.36 11.45
N LEU A 145 -6.18 -1.20 10.80
CA LEU A 145 -5.15 -0.15 10.80
C LEU A 145 -5.49 1.07 11.65
N GLY A 146 -6.59 1.06 12.42
CA GLY A 146 -7.03 2.21 13.21
C GLY A 146 -6.00 2.71 14.23
N GLU A 147 -5.15 1.81 14.72
CA GLU A 147 -4.04 2.14 15.63
C GLU A 147 -2.67 2.15 14.95
N ALA A 148 -2.61 1.95 13.63
CA ALA A 148 -1.36 2.00 12.90
C ALA A 148 -0.69 3.36 13.08
N ARG A 149 0.64 3.33 13.09
CA ARG A 149 1.51 4.49 13.24
C ARG A 149 2.57 4.43 12.15
N PRO A 150 3.22 5.56 11.82
CA PRO A 150 4.34 5.56 10.89
C PRO A 150 5.34 4.46 11.25
N PRO A 151 5.85 3.70 10.25
CA PRO A 151 5.74 3.95 8.81
C PRO A 151 4.55 3.25 8.11
N ILE A 152 3.55 2.77 8.87
CA ILE A 152 2.35 2.10 8.31
C ILE A 152 1.17 3.06 8.32
N HIS A 153 0.56 3.24 7.16
CA HIS A 153 -0.50 4.20 6.94
C HIS A 153 -1.70 3.54 6.28
N LEU A 154 -2.87 4.07 6.61
CA LEU A 154 -4.10 3.82 5.86
C LEU A 154 -4.29 4.99 4.89
N THR A 155 -4.57 4.71 3.62
CA THR A 155 -4.92 5.75 2.65
C THR A 155 -6.19 6.49 3.09
N PRO A 156 -6.24 7.83 2.98
CA PRO A 156 -7.50 8.55 3.17
C PRO A 156 -8.49 8.14 2.08
N MET A 157 -9.77 8.15 2.43
CA MET A 157 -10.87 7.78 1.55
C MET A 157 -12.00 8.78 1.68
N THR A 158 -12.68 9.08 0.57
CA THR A 158 -13.89 9.90 0.56
C THR A 158 -14.93 9.33 -0.42
N THR A 159 -16.20 9.55 -0.12
CA THR A 159 -17.32 9.33 -1.06
C THR A 159 -17.81 10.63 -1.69
N ASP A 160 -17.24 11.77 -1.31
CA ASP A 160 -17.59 13.09 -1.85
C ASP A 160 -16.74 13.40 -3.10
N PRO A 161 -17.35 13.48 -4.30
CA PRO A 161 -16.64 13.80 -5.52
C PRO A 161 -15.91 15.14 -5.49
N LYS A 162 -16.40 16.12 -4.73
CA LYS A 162 -15.72 17.43 -4.63
C LYS A 162 -14.40 17.33 -3.88
N THR A 163 -14.36 16.50 -2.84
CA THR A 163 -13.13 16.19 -2.13
C THR A 163 -12.15 15.43 -3.04
N ALA A 164 -12.65 14.52 -3.88
CA ALA A 164 -11.85 13.84 -4.89
C ALA A 164 -11.28 14.80 -5.95
N GLU A 165 -12.09 15.71 -6.49
CA GLU A 165 -11.66 16.76 -7.42
C GLU A 165 -10.58 17.67 -6.80
N ASP A 166 -10.78 18.01 -5.52
CA ASP A 166 -9.83 18.79 -4.77
C ASP A 166 -8.49 18.08 -4.56
N TRP A 167 -8.51 16.79 -4.22
CA TRP A 167 -7.30 15.96 -4.16
C TRP A 167 -6.60 15.89 -5.52
N PHE A 168 -7.36 15.68 -6.59
CA PHE A 168 -6.83 15.63 -7.94
C PHE A 168 -6.09 16.93 -8.29
N GLY A 169 -6.69 18.09 -8.02
CA GLY A 169 -6.06 19.39 -8.33
C GLY A 169 -4.94 19.80 -7.38
N ARG A 170 -5.04 19.50 -6.08
CA ARG A 170 -4.01 19.90 -5.09
C ARG A 170 -2.76 19.03 -5.13
N PHE A 171 -2.90 17.76 -5.46
CA PHE A 171 -1.80 16.81 -5.39
C PHE A 171 -1.13 16.51 -6.72
N GLU A 172 -1.65 17.06 -7.82
CA GLU A 172 -0.95 17.14 -9.10
C GLU A 172 0.41 17.86 -8.88
N GLY A 173 1.50 17.08 -8.91
CA GLY A 173 2.87 17.57 -8.66
C GLY A 173 3.40 17.42 -7.23
N ALA A 174 2.61 16.94 -6.26
CA ALA A 174 3.08 16.58 -4.91
C ALA A 174 3.55 15.11 -4.80
N GLY A 175 3.63 14.42 -5.93
CA GLY A 175 3.87 12.98 -6.01
C GLY A 175 2.61 12.14 -5.86
N LEU A 176 1.44 12.69 -6.17
CA LEU A 176 0.24 11.89 -6.44
C LEU A 176 -0.14 12.09 -7.92
N ASP A 177 -0.49 11.00 -8.57
CA ASP A 177 -0.78 10.98 -10.02
C ASP A 177 -2.29 11.04 -10.32
N GLY A 178 -3.09 11.47 -9.33
CA GLY A 178 -4.54 11.55 -9.42
C GLY A 178 -5.24 10.91 -8.23
N VAL A 179 -6.43 10.38 -8.52
CA VAL A 179 -7.39 9.77 -7.59
C VAL A 179 -7.94 8.49 -8.23
#